data_AF-A0A938V2D3-F1
#
_entry.id   AF-A0A938V2D3-F1
#
_cell.length_a   1.000
_cell.length_b   1.000
_cell.length_c   1.000
_cell.angle_alpha   90.00
_cell.angle_beta   90.00
_cell.angle_gamma   90.00
#
_symmetry.space_group_name_H-M   'P 1'
#
loop_
_entity.id
_entity.type
_entity.pdbx_description
1 polymer ?
#
loop_
_entity_poly.entity_id
_entity_poly.type
_entity_poly.pdbx_seq_one_letter_code
_entity_poly.pdbx_strand_id
1 'polypeptide(L)'
;MPYRFESFWPRRWPRSGRSRVFPRQRILPGKGPARGPGMRARRGTLLRERAARLSADGPTASGADSPGIRLRGHHLLCLLSFSGDGYSPEFVERFRSLADSYREPGLVVRVLASPDDACAACPHLDAGGCASPMDGPEADVAALDAAVLDALGIAPGPHLAHDLHRLVAALSEGTLHRLCRACSWYGRTDCQRTVREAAARLTVPRTG
;
A
#
# COMPACT_ATOMS: atom_id res chain seq x y z
N MET A 1 22.21 -16.33 -17.53
CA MET A 1 23.35 -15.39 -17.39
C MET A 1 22.92 -14.27 -16.47
N PRO A 2 23.58 -14.04 -15.32
CA PRO A 2 23.18 -13.02 -14.36
C PRO A 2 23.76 -11.64 -14.73
N TYR A 3 22.94 -10.62 -14.50
CA TYR A 3 23.26 -9.23 -14.19
C TYR A 3 24.43 -8.55 -14.94
N ARG A 4 24.08 -7.70 -15.92
CA ARG A 4 24.95 -6.59 -16.35
C ARG A 4 24.47 -5.31 -15.68
N PHE A 5 25.15 -4.92 -14.61
CA PHE A 5 25.13 -3.56 -14.08
C PHE A 5 25.97 -2.68 -15.01
N GLU A 6 25.33 -1.96 -15.94
CA GLU A 6 25.94 -0.77 -16.53
C GLU A 6 25.30 0.46 -15.89
N SER A 7 26.11 1.10 -15.06
CA SER A 7 25.86 2.37 -14.39
C SER A 7 25.61 3.47 -15.43
N PHE A 8 24.34 3.75 -15.73
CA PHE A 8 23.96 4.88 -16.56
C PHE A 8 22.89 5.72 -15.84
N TRP A 9 23.28 6.39 -14.75
CA TRP A 9 22.39 7.26 -13.99
C TRP A 9 22.62 8.73 -14.37
N PRO A 10 21.71 9.39 -15.11
CA PRO A 10 21.77 10.83 -15.29
C PRO A 10 21.51 11.55 -13.96
N ARG A 11 22.43 12.45 -13.59
CA ARG A 11 22.30 13.35 -12.44
C ARG A 11 21.18 14.36 -12.73
N ARG A 12 20.15 14.37 -11.88
CA ARG A 12 19.00 15.30 -11.81
C ARG A 12 17.92 15.09 -12.86
N TRP A 13 16.71 14.87 -12.35
CA TRP A 13 15.46 15.02 -13.07
C TRP A 13 15.19 16.51 -13.41
N PRO A 14 14.71 16.85 -14.61
CA PRO A 14 14.26 18.20 -14.90
C PRO A 14 13.02 18.51 -14.06
N ARG A 15 13.10 19.53 -13.20
CA ARG A 15 11.90 20.23 -12.72
C ARG A 15 11.09 20.59 -13.96
N SER A 16 9.90 20.03 -14.08
CA SER A 16 9.01 20.23 -15.21
C SER A 16 8.68 21.71 -15.38
N GLY A 17 9.48 22.38 -16.21
CA GLY A 17 9.12 23.66 -16.81
C GLY A 17 8.14 23.42 -17.94
N ARG A 18 6.87 23.67 -17.67
CA ARG A 18 5.93 24.38 -18.56
C ARG A 18 4.61 24.59 -17.84
N SER A 19 4.46 25.83 -17.37
CA SER A 19 3.19 26.43 -16.98
C SER A 19 2.16 26.22 -18.08
N ARG A 20 1.19 25.33 -17.86
CA ARG A 20 -0.10 25.44 -18.54
C ARG A 20 -0.94 26.37 -17.70
N VAL A 21 -1.04 27.61 -18.18
CA VAL A 21 -2.02 28.58 -17.70
C VAL A 21 -3.39 28.00 -18.04
N PHE A 22 -4.07 27.44 -17.04
CA PHE A 22 -5.50 27.15 -17.14
C PHE A 22 -6.27 28.47 -17.01
N PRO A 23 -7.28 28.74 -17.84
CA PRO A 23 -8.10 29.93 -17.70
C PRO A 23 -8.83 29.89 -16.35
N ARG A 24 -8.64 30.92 -15.54
CA ARG A 24 -9.33 31.12 -14.26
C ARG A 24 -10.84 31.15 -14.52
N GLN A 25 -11.54 30.08 -14.17
CA GLN A 25 -12.99 30.15 -14.01
C GLN A 25 -13.29 31.01 -12.78
N ARG A 26 -14.02 32.10 -13.02
CA ARG A 26 -14.41 33.11 -12.06
C ARG A 26 -15.54 32.54 -11.19
N ILE A 27 -15.22 32.11 -9.98
CA ILE A 27 -16.22 31.71 -8.98
C ILE A 27 -16.91 32.99 -8.49
N LEU A 28 -18.19 33.13 -8.79
CA LEU A 28 -19.06 34.18 -8.23
C LEU A 28 -19.42 33.80 -6.78
N PRO A 29 -19.46 34.75 -5.84
CA PRO A 29 -19.82 34.46 -4.45
C PRO A 29 -21.31 34.11 -4.34
N GLY A 30 -21.61 32.84 -4.10
CA GLY A 30 -22.93 32.35 -3.72
C GLY A 30 -23.28 32.83 -2.32
N LYS A 31 -24.41 33.54 -2.20
CA LYS A 31 -25.01 33.98 -0.94
C LYS A 31 -25.34 32.76 -0.08
N GLY A 32 -24.72 32.66 1.11
CA GLY A 32 -25.08 31.67 2.11
C GLY A 32 -26.44 31.98 2.74
N PRO A 33 -27.28 30.97 3.04
CA PRO A 33 -28.55 31.19 3.71
C PRO A 33 -28.39 31.50 5.21
N ALA A 34 -29.35 32.27 5.70
CA ALA A 34 -29.38 32.96 6.98
C ALA A 34 -29.46 32.04 8.21
N ARG A 35 -28.87 32.51 9.32
CA ARG A 35 -28.93 31.88 10.65
C ARG A 35 -30.28 32.19 11.29
N GLY A 36 -31.05 31.16 11.65
CA GLY A 36 -32.25 31.27 12.49
C GLY A 36 -31.91 31.40 13.99
N PRO A 37 -32.81 31.98 14.80
CA PRO A 37 -32.57 32.24 16.22
C PRO A 37 -32.66 31.00 17.10
N GLY A 38 -31.76 30.95 18.08
CA GLY A 38 -31.55 29.82 19.00
C GLY A 38 -32.69 29.59 20.00
N MET A 39 -33.12 28.34 20.06
CA MET A 39 -34.01 27.81 21.09
C MET A 39 -33.20 27.30 22.28
N ARG A 40 -33.61 27.71 23.49
CA ARG A 40 -33.01 27.37 24.79
C ARG A 40 -33.19 25.89 25.10
N ALA A 41 -32.10 25.17 25.38
CA ALA A 41 -32.16 23.85 25.98
C ALA A 41 -32.30 23.97 27.51
N ARG A 42 -33.38 23.37 28.05
CA ARG A 42 -33.64 23.25 29.49
C ARG A 42 -32.83 22.08 30.07
N ARG A 43 -32.27 22.30 31.26
CA ARG A 43 -31.67 21.27 32.13
C ARG A 43 -32.70 20.18 32.43
N GLY A 44 -32.27 18.92 32.34
CA GLY A 44 -33.02 17.75 32.77
C GLY A 44 -32.04 16.72 33.33
N THR A 45 -32.08 16.58 34.64
CA THR A 45 -31.29 15.70 35.51
C THR A 45 -31.81 14.26 35.54
N LEU A 46 -30.88 13.34 35.85
CA LEU A 46 -31.05 12.03 36.52
C LEU A 46 -31.60 10.85 35.69
N LEU A 47 -30.84 9.75 35.71
CA LEU A 47 -31.22 8.41 36.21
C LEU A 47 -30.17 7.40 35.69
N ARG A 48 -29.33 6.84 36.57
CA ARG A 48 -29.38 5.44 37.08
C ARG A 48 -29.21 4.40 35.95
N GLU A 49 -28.39 3.36 36.00
CA GLU A 49 -27.65 2.66 37.04
C GLU A 49 -26.98 1.44 36.34
N ARG A 50 -26.06 0.76 37.05
CA ARG A 50 -25.60 -0.64 36.84
C ARG A 50 -24.58 -0.94 35.73
N ALA A 51 -23.31 -1.00 36.14
CA ALA A 51 -22.34 -1.95 35.60
C ALA A 51 -21.62 -2.66 36.76
N ALA A 52 -22.20 -3.77 37.22
CA ALA A 52 -21.54 -4.71 38.10
C ALA A 52 -21.15 -5.94 37.27
N ARG A 53 -19.83 -6.07 37.08
CA ARG A 53 -18.97 -7.27 37.11
C ARG A 53 -19.47 -8.53 36.38
N LEU A 54 -18.61 -9.02 35.47
CA LEU A 54 -18.32 -10.39 34.99
C LEU A 54 -17.62 -10.15 33.63
N SER A 55 -16.37 -10.52 33.30
CA SER A 55 -15.32 -11.38 33.83
C SER A 55 -13.98 -10.79 33.32
N ALA A 56 -12.90 -10.68 34.11
CA ALA A 56 -11.90 -11.74 34.31
C ALA A 56 -11.54 -12.47 33.00
N ASP A 57 -10.81 -11.78 32.12
CA ASP A 57 -9.55 -12.23 31.50
C ASP A 57 -8.99 -11.05 30.71
N GLY A 58 -7.95 -10.41 31.27
CA GLY A 58 -7.23 -9.34 30.58
C GLY A 58 -6.44 -9.93 29.41
N PRO A 59 -6.27 -9.21 28.28
CA PRO A 59 -5.40 -9.69 27.21
C PRO A 59 -3.97 -9.71 27.75
N THR A 60 -3.49 -10.91 28.07
CA THR A 60 -2.07 -11.19 28.25
C THR A 60 -1.34 -10.78 26.98
N ALA A 61 -0.32 -9.97 27.14
CA ALA A 61 0.60 -9.58 26.09
C ALA A 61 1.30 -10.83 25.52
N SER A 62 0.80 -11.35 24.39
CA SER A 62 1.52 -12.23 23.46
C SER A 62 0.71 -12.35 22.16
N GLY A 63 0.75 -11.30 21.35
CA GLY A 63 0.07 -11.20 20.05
C GLY A 63 1.01 -11.27 18.85
N ALA A 64 2.11 -12.01 18.96
CA ALA A 64 3.02 -12.32 17.87
C ALA A 64 2.94 -13.84 17.60
N ASP A 65 3.21 -14.22 16.35
CA ASP A 65 3.37 -15.61 15.89
C ASP A 65 2.12 -16.33 15.38
N SER A 66 1.36 -15.66 14.52
CA SER A 66 0.87 -16.38 13.33
C SER A 66 1.97 -16.36 12.28
N PRO A 67 2.32 -17.49 11.63
CA PRO A 67 3.32 -17.55 10.58
C PRO A 67 2.80 -16.82 9.33
N GLY A 68 3.04 -15.52 9.29
CA GLY A 68 2.59 -14.65 8.21
C GLY A 68 3.70 -13.69 7.81
N ILE A 69 3.72 -13.31 6.54
CA ILE A 69 4.64 -12.29 6.03
C ILE A 69 4.04 -10.90 6.26
N ARG A 70 4.92 -9.90 6.42
CA ARG A 70 4.54 -8.51 6.58
C ARG A 70 4.80 -7.76 5.29
N LEU A 71 3.79 -7.10 4.74
CA LEU A 71 3.87 -6.40 3.46
C LEU A 71 3.32 -4.98 3.54
N ARG A 72 4.00 -4.01 2.95
CA ARG A 72 3.48 -2.66 2.72
C ARG A 72 2.65 -2.58 1.44
N GLY A 73 1.84 -1.54 1.32
CA GLY A 73 0.81 -1.40 0.28
C GLY A 73 1.31 -1.72 -1.14
N HIS A 74 2.38 -1.08 -1.60
CA HIS A 74 2.86 -1.31 -2.96
C HIS A 74 3.46 -2.70 -3.19
N HIS A 75 4.04 -3.33 -2.17
CA HIS A 75 4.59 -4.69 -2.29
C HIS A 75 3.50 -5.76 -2.48
N LEU A 76 2.26 -5.49 -2.08
CA LEU A 76 1.10 -6.33 -2.43
C LEU A 76 0.93 -6.48 -3.95
N LEU A 77 1.33 -5.46 -4.71
CA LEU A 77 1.33 -5.48 -6.17
C LEU A 77 2.67 -6.00 -6.70
N CYS A 78 3.79 -5.45 -6.21
CA CYS A 78 5.11 -5.74 -6.77
C CYS A 78 5.51 -7.22 -6.68
N LEU A 79 5.11 -7.94 -5.63
CA LEU A 79 5.37 -9.39 -5.48
C LEU A 79 4.64 -10.23 -6.53
N LEU A 80 3.47 -9.80 -7.01
CA LEU A 80 2.75 -10.47 -8.08
C LEU A 80 3.45 -10.31 -9.44
N SER A 81 4.13 -9.17 -9.62
CA SER A 81 4.83 -8.79 -10.85
C SER A 81 6.34 -9.01 -10.83
N PHE A 82 6.89 -9.67 -9.82
CA PHE A 82 8.34 -9.77 -9.65
C PHE A 82 9.01 -10.48 -10.85
N SER A 83 9.94 -9.79 -11.51
CA SER A 83 10.67 -10.26 -12.69
C SER A 83 12.08 -10.79 -12.38
N GLY A 84 12.54 -10.66 -11.13
CA GLY A 84 13.92 -10.99 -10.74
C GLY A 84 14.88 -9.80 -10.70
N ASP A 85 14.40 -8.58 -10.98
CA ASP A 85 15.17 -7.34 -10.87
C ASP A 85 15.10 -6.74 -9.45
N GLY A 86 16.16 -6.10 -8.98
CA GLY A 86 16.19 -5.49 -7.64
C GLY A 86 17.45 -4.68 -7.35
N TYR A 87 17.54 -4.14 -6.13
CA TYR A 87 18.63 -3.25 -5.71
C TYR A 87 19.95 -3.97 -5.42
N SER A 88 19.88 -5.23 -4.98
CA SER A 88 21.03 -6.09 -4.70
C SER A 88 20.65 -7.58 -4.86
N PRO A 89 21.62 -8.50 -4.96
CA PRO A 89 21.34 -9.94 -4.98
C PRO A 89 20.54 -10.41 -3.76
N GLU A 90 20.85 -9.90 -2.57
CA GLU A 90 20.17 -10.23 -1.31
C GLU A 90 18.71 -9.75 -1.33
N PHE A 91 18.48 -8.52 -1.82
CA PHE A 91 17.12 -8.01 -2.00
C PHE A 91 16.33 -8.87 -2.97
N VAL A 92 16.92 -9.23 -4.11
CA VAL A 92 16.27 -10.06 -5.14
C VAL A 92 15.89 -11.42 -4.57
N GLU A 93 16.78 -12.06 -3.80
CA GLU A 93 16.49 -13.36 -3.20
C GLU A 93 15.42 -13.25 -2.11
N ARG A 94 15.48 -12.20 -1.29
CA ARG A 94 14.44 -11.94 -0.30
C ARG A 94 13.07 -11.72 -0.94
N PHE A 95 13.03 -10.91 -1.99
CA PHE A 95 11.81 -10.59 -2.73
C PHE A 95 11.24 -11.83 -3.43
N ARG A 96 12.10 -12.69 -4.00
CA ARG A 96 11.71 -13.98 -4.57
C ARG A 96 11.03 -14.88 -3.54
N SER A 97 11.67 -15.09 -2.40
CA SER A 97 11.13 -15.93 -1.32
C SER A 97 9.78 -15.42 -0.82
N LEU A 98 9.62 -14.10 -0.69
CA LEU A 98 8.34 -13.49 -0.33
C LEU A 98 7.29 -13.64 -1.43
N ALA A 99 7.67 -13.53 -2.70
CA ALA A 99 6.75 -13.66 -3.83
C ALA A 99 6.23 -15.09 -3.96
N ASP A 100 7.09 -16.09 -3.72
CA ASP A 100 6.71 -17.49 -3.67
C ASP A 100 5.76 -17.74 -2.50
N SER A 101 6.11 -17.29 -1.30
CA SER A 101 5.25 -17.41 -0.12
C SER A 101 3.89 -16.76 -0.34
N TYR A 102 3.86 -15.55 -0.91
CA TYR A 102 2.62 -14.79 -1.12
C TYR A 102 1.61 -15.51 -2.02
N ARG A 103 2.08 -16.42 -2.88
CA ARG A 103 1.23 -17.23 -3.77
C ARG A 103 0.62 -18.45 -3.07
N GLU A 104 1.11 -18.81 -1.88
CA GLU A 104 0.64 -19.98 -1.16
C GLU A 104 -0.78 -19.80 -0.61
N PRO A 105 -1.69 -20.78 -0.82
CA PRO A 105 -3.03 -20.74 -0.26
C PRO A 105 -3.00 -20.71 1.27
N GLY A 106 -3.89 -19.91 1.87
CA GLY A 106 -4.05 -19.84 3.32
C GLY A 106 -3.00 -19.01 4.07
N LEU A 107 -2.03 -18.42 3.36
CA LEU A 107 -1.09 -17.49 3.97
C LEU A 107 -1.82 -16.26 4.55
N VAL A 108 -1.50 -15.93 5.80
CA VAL A 108 -1.88 -14.67 6.41
C VAL A 108 -0.81 -13.62 6.10
N VAL A 109 -1.23 -12.51 5.53
CA VAL A 109 -0.39 -11.33 5.28
C VAL A 109 -0.75 -10.25 6.27
N ARG A 110 0.24 -9.74 6.99
CA ARG A 110 0.08 -8.54 7.82
C ARG A 110 0.44 -7.31 7.00
N VAL A 111 -0.58 -6.56 6.60
CA VAL A 111 -0.42 -5.32 5.85
C VAL A 111 0.07 -4.20 6.79
N LEU A 112 1.12 -3.50 6.39
CA LEU A 112 1.77 -2.41 7.11
C LEU A 112 1.62 -1.07 6.38
N ALA A 113 1.77 0.02 7.13
CA ALA A 113 1.90 1.40 6.60
C ALA A 113 3.36 1.91 6.72
N SER A 114 4.33 0.99 6.75
CA SER A 114 5.75 1.24 7.02
C SER A 114 6.60 0.23 6.23
N PRO A 115 7.95 0.38 6.20
CA PRO A 115 8.84 -0.64 5.65
C PRO A 115 8.53 -2.05 6.19
N ASP A 116 8.75 -3.05 5.34
CA ASP A 116 8.25 -4.40 5.53
C ASP A 116 9.33 -5.49 5.37
N ASP A 117 8.91 -6.76 5.24
CA ASP A 117 9.82 -7.90 5.15
C ASP A 117 10.70 -7.90 3.89
N ALA A 118 10.27 -7.25 2.81
CA ALA A 118 11.09 -7.08 1.61
C ALA A 118 12.12 -5.96 1.82
N CYS A 119 11.72 -4.87 2.49
CA CYS A 119 12.63 -3.77 2.83
C CYS A 119 13.80 -4.22 3.73
N ALA A 120 13.63 -5.28 4.53
CA ALA A 120 14.66 -5.76 5.45
C ALA A 120 16.00 -6.15 4.78
N ALA A 121 15.99 -6.50 3.48
CA ALA A 121 17.19 -6.79 2.69
C ALA A 121 17.56 -5.64 1.74
N CYS A 122 16.90 -4.49 1.83
CA CYS A 122 17.16 -3.35 0.96
C CYS A 122 18.42 -2.60 1.41
N PRO A 123 19.41 -2.37 0.53
CA PRO A 123 20.61 -1.61 0.87
C PRO A 123 20.34 -0.11 1.11
N HIS A 124 19.11 0.35 0.83
CA HIS A 124 18.68 1.73 0.97
C HIS A 124 17.73 1.94 2.16
N LEU A 125 17.52 0.93 3.01
CA LEU A 125 16.73 1.07 4.23
C LEU A 125 17.60 1.70 5.33
N ASP A 126 17.15 2.82 5.90
CA ASP A 126 17.75 3.46 7.07
C ASP A 126 16.75 3.63 8.22
N ALA A 127 17.14 4.34 9.28
CA ALA A 127 16.28 4.57 10.44
C ALA A 127 15.01 5.40 10.13
N GLY A 128 15.04 6.21 9.06
CA GLY A 128 13.92 7.01 8.58
C GLY A 128 13.05 6.30 7.53
N GLY A 129 13.46 5.12 7.07
CA GLY A 129 12.77 4.31 6.07
C GLY A 129 13.53 4.25 4.74
N CYS A 130 12.82 4.36 3.63
CA CYS A 130 13.44 4.38 2.31
C CYS A 130 14.30 5.64 2.10
N ALA A 131 15.58 5.43 1.80
CA ALA A 131 16.53 6.45 1.36
C ALA A 131 17.03 6.20 -0.08
N SER A 132 16.28 5.42 -0.87
CA SER A 132 16.63 5.10 -2.24
C SER A 132 16.60 6.37 -3.11
N PRO A 133 17.68 6.71 -3.83
CA PRO A 133 17.67 7.83 -4.76
C PRO A 133 16.73 7.59 -5.96
N MET A 134 16.32 6.34 -6.19
CA MET A 134 15.38 6.00 -7.27
C MET A 134 13.93 6.15 -6.85
N ASP A 135 13.59 5.72 -5.64
CA ASP A 135 12.21 5.68 -5.14
C ASP A 135 11.80 6.97 -4.44
N GLY A 136 12.79 7.77 -4.02
CA GLY A 136 12.56 8.97 -3.25
C GLY A 136 12.57 8.71 -1.74
N PRO A 137 12.29 9.75 -0.94
CA PRO A 137 12.19 9.60 0.51
C PRO A 137 11.01 8.69 0.91
N GLU A 138 11.09 8.10 2.11
CA GLU A 138 10.01 7.27 2.68
C GLU A 138 8.61 7.90 2.57
N ALA A 139 8.48 9.23 2.67
CA ALA A 139 7.20 9.91 2.53
C ALA A 139 6.53 9.68 1.15
N ASP A 140 7.31 9.64 0.07
CA ASP A 140 6.79 9.40 -1.28
C ASP A 140 6.38 7.94 -1.45
N VAL A 141 7.16 7.02 -0.90
CA VAL A 141 6.85 5.57 -0.90
C VAL A 141 5.61 5.28 -0.05
N ALA A 142 5.49 5.91 1.11
CA ALA A 142 4.32 5.80 1.98
C ALA A 142 3.06 6.40 1.35
N ALA A 143 3.19 7.47 0.56
CA ALA A 143 2.07 8.02 -0.22
C ALA A 143 1.60 7.03 -1.30
N LEU A 144 2.53 6.34 -1.97
CA LEU A 144 2.19 5.26 -2.91
C LEU A 144 1.50 4.10 -2.19
N ASP A 145 1.99 3.68 -1.03
CA ASP A 145 1.33 2.63 -0.24
C ASP A 145 -0.11 3.01 0.10
N ALA A 146 -0.31 4.22 0.62
CA ALA A 146 -1.62 4.71 1.00
C ALA A 146 -2.58 4.70 -0.19
N ALA A 147 -2.11 5.11 -1.38
CA ALA A 147 -2.90 5.06 -2.61
C ALA A 147 -3.27 3.63 -3.02
N VAL A 148 -2.37 2.65 -2.83
CA VAL A 148 -2.67 1.24 -3.10
C VAL A 148 -3.69 0.70 -2.10
N LEU A 149 -3.52 0.97 -0.80
CA LEU A 149 -4.46 0.51 0.23
C LEU A 149 -5.86 1.11 0.05
N ASP A 150 -5.94 2.40 -0.29
CA ASP A 150 -7.20 3.09 -0.63
C ASP A 150 -7.87 2.46 -1.85
N ALA A 151 -7.11 2.21 -2.93
CA ALA A 151 -7.63 1.57 -4.13
C ALA A 151 -8.16 0.15 -3.89
N LEU A 152 -7.55 -0.58 -2.95
CA LEU A 152 -7.99 -1.92 -2.53
C LEU A 152 -9.11 -1.88 -1.48
N GLY A 153 -9.39 -0.72 -0.88
CA GLY A 153 -10.40 -0.57 0.17
C GLY A 153 -10.05 -1.28 1.48
N ILE A 154 -8.76 -1.38 1.82
CA ILE A 154 -8.28 -2.10 3.01
C ILE A 154 -7.48 -1.19 3.96
N ALA A 155 -7.50 -1.55 5.24
CA ALA A 155 -6.65 -0.94 6.27
C ALA A 155 -5.45 -1.85 6.60
N PRO A 156 -4.37 -1.30 7.19
CA PRO A 156 -3.31 -2.10 7.80
C PRO A 156 -3.87 -3.11 8.80
N GLY A 157 -3.30 -4.32 8.83
CA GLY A 157 -3.83 -5.42 9.63
C GLY A 157 -3.65 -6.79 8.96
N PRO A 158 -4.17 -7.87 9.56
CA PRO A 158 -4.11 -9.21 9.00
C PRO A 158 -5.15 -9.38 7.87
N HIS A 159 -4.72 -9.98 6.76
CA HIS A 159 -5.55 -10.34 5.61
C HIS A 159 -5.13 -11.71 5.09
N LEU A 160 -6.05 -12.45 4.47
CA LEU A 160 -5.68 -13.67 3.74
C LEU A 160 -5.11 -13.29 2.37
N ALA A 161 -4.01 -13.93 1.96
CA ALA A 161 -3.37 -13.65 0.67
C ALA A 161 -4.36 -13.80 -0.50
N HIS A 162 -5.24 -14.82 -0.45
CA HIS A 162 -6.24 -15.01 -1.50
C HIS A 162 -7.25 -13.85 -1.62
N ASP A 163 -7.57 -13.14 -0.53
CA ASP A 163 -8.50 -12.01 -0.55
C ASP A 163 -7.80 -10.80 -1.14
N LEU A 164 -6.53 -10.60 -0.79
CA LEU A 164 -5.70 -9.58 -1.41
C LEU A 164 -5.57 -9.81 -2.92
N HIS A 165 -5.33 -11.04 -3.38
CA HIS A 165 -5.29 -11.35 -4.81
C HIS A 165 -6.62 -11.05 -5.52
N ARG A 166 -7.76 -11.34 -4.88
CA ARG A 166 -9.09 -11.00 -5.42
C ARG A 166 -9.30 -9.50 -5.54
N LEU A 167 -8.94 -8.74 -4.51
CA LEU A 167 -9.03 -7.29 -4.53
C LEU A 167 -8.14 -6.69 -5.62
N VAL A 168 -6.90 -7.18 -5.76
CA VAL A 168 -5.99 -6.76 -6.83
C VAL A 168 -6.55 -7.11 -8.21
N ALA A 169 -7.12 -8.30 -8.39
CA ALA A 169 -7.73 -8.71 -9.66
C ALA A 169 -8.95 -7.86 -10.03
N ALA A 170 -9.65 -7.29 -9.04
CA ALA A 170 -10.81 -6.42 -9.23
C ALA A 170 -10.43 -4.96 -9.56
N LEU A 171 -9.16 -4.56 -9.44
CA LEU A 171 -8.73 -3.22 -9.80
C LEU A 171 -8.92 -2.97 -11.31
N SER A 172 -9.52 -1.82 -11.63
CA SER A 172 -9.63 -1.39 -13.02
C SER A 172 -8.24 -1.13 -13.62
N GLU A 173 -8.13 -1.34 -14.94
CA GLU A 173 -6.89 -1.05 -15.67
C GLU A 173 -6.42 0.40 -15.46
N GLY A 174 -7.36 1.35 -15.47
CA GLY A 174 -7.06 2.77 -15.23
C GLY A 174 -6.55 3.04 -13.81
N THR A 175 -7.07 2.33 -12.80
CA THR A 175 -6.57 2.45 -11.42
C THR A 175 -5.15 1.90 -11.30
N LEU A 176 -4.93 0.67 -11.77
CA LEU A 176 -3.60 0.07 -11.72
C LEU A 176 -2.57 0.89 -12.51
N HIS A 177 -2.96 1.44 -13.66
CA HIS A 177 -2.13 2.34 -14.45
C HIS A 177 -1.70 3.58 -13.65
N ARG A 178 -2.64 4.24 -12.94
CA ARG A 178 -2.32 5.42 -12.12
C ARG A 178 -1.37 5.08 -10.98
N LEU A 179 -1.59 3.96 -10.29
CA LEU A 179 -0.74 3.49 -9.18
C LEU A 179 0.68 3.18 -9.69
N CYS A 180 0.80 2.34 -10.71
CA CYS A 180 2.10 1.94 -11.23
C CYS A 180 2.86 3.12 -11.86
N ARG A 181 2.20 4.04 -12.58
CA ARG A 181 2.86 5.19 -13.21
C ARG A 181 3.53 6.13 -12.21
N ALA A 182 3.07 6.16 -10.96
CA ALA A 182 3.69 6.95 -9.89
C ALA A 182 4.96 6.30 -9.31
N CYS A 183 5.25 5.03 -9.65
CA CYS A 183 6.39 4.28 -9.15
C CYS A 183 7.64 4.47 -10.03
N SER A 184 8.82 4.53 -9.40
CA SER A 184 10.14 4.61 -10.01
C SER A 184 10.47 3.40 -10.93
N TRP A 185 9.84 2.25 -10.68
CA TRP A 185 10.00 1.02 -11.44
C TRP A 185 9.12 0.94 -12.68
N TYR A 186 8.24 1.92 -12.88
CA TYR A 186 7.38 1.99 -14.07
C TYR A 186 8.21 2.08 -15.35
N GLY A 187 7.90 1.24 -16.33
CA GLY A 187 8.61 1.17 -17.61
C GLY A 187 9.94 0.40 -17.57
N ARG A 188 10.41 0.00 -16.38
CA ARG A 188 11.51 -0.98 -16.22
C ARG A 188 10.99 -2.41 -16.16
N THR A 189 9.81 -2.55 -15.56
CA THR A 189 9.07 -3.81 -15.51
C THR A 189 7.71 -3.63 -16.18
N ASP A 190 7.18 -4.73 -16.69
CA ASP A 190 5.82 -4.79 -17.23
C ASP A 190 4.76 -4.97 -16.12
N CYS A 191 4.95 -4.26 -15.00
CA CYS A 191 4.22 -4.47 -13.76
C CYS A 191 2.70 -4.41 -13.93
N GLN A 192 2.17 -3.48 -14.74
CA GLN A 192 0.71 -3.35 -14.92
C GLN A 192 0.09 -4.60 -15.52
N ARG A 193 0.74 -5.19 -16.54
CA ARG A 193 0.24 -6.41 -17.20
C ARG A 193 0.41 -7.61 -16.28
N THR A 194 1.60 -7.78 -15.71
CA THR A 194 1.94 -8.95 -14.91
C THR A 194 1.16 -9.03 -13.60
N VAL A 195 0.89 -7.89 -12.93
CA VAL A 195 0.02 -7.87 -11.74
C VAL A 195 -1.37 -8.41 -12.09
N ARG A 196 -1.99 -7.93 -13.18
CA ARG A 196 -3.34 -8.35 -13.58
C ARG A 196 -3.39 -9.83 -13.89
N GLU A 197 -2.43 -10.30 -14.69
CA GLU A 197 -2.36 -11.70 -15.08
C GLU A 197 -2.10 -12.62 -13.89
N ALA A 198 -1.18 -12.24 -12.99
CA ALA A 198 -0.86 -13.03 -11.81
C ALA A 198 -2.04 -13.08 -10.84
N ALA A 199 -2.65 -11.94 -10.53
CA ALA A 199 -3.82 -11.88 -9.65
C ALA A 199 -4.97 -12.73 -10.20
N ALA A 200 -5.29 -12.60 -11.50
CA ALA A 200 -6.33 -13.42 -12.13
C ALA A 200 -6.06 -14.92 -11.98
N ARG A 201 -4.84 -15.39 -12.24
CA ARG A 201 -4.46 -16.81 -12.10
C ARG A 201 -4.62 -17.33 -10.67
N LEU A 202 -4.32 -16.51 -9.67
CA LEU A 202 -4.37 -16.87 -8.25
C LEU A 202 -5.79 -16.84 -7.67
N THR A 203 -6.75 -16.22 -8.37
CA THR A 203 -8.17 -16.26 -7.98
C THR A 203 -8.92 -17.50 -8.46
N VAL A 204 -8.38 -18.22 -9.44
CA VAL A 204 -8.97 -19.45 -9.97
C VAL A 204 -8.57 -20.63 -9.08
N PRO A 205 -9.51 -21.46 -8.59
CA PRO A 205 -9.16 -22.67 -7.86
C PRO A 205 -8.26 -23.55 -8.73
N ARG A 206 -7.08 -23.93 -8.20
CA ARG A 206 -6.24 -24.92 -8.88
C ARG A 206 -6.99 -26.25 -8.87
N THR A 207 -7.60 -26.61 -9.98
CA THR A 207 -8.06 -27.98 -10.21
C THR A 207 -6.83 -28.88 -10.19
N GLY A 208 -6.74 -29.72 -9.16
CA GLY A 208 -5.71 -30.77 -9.06
C GLY A 208 -5.91 -31.88 -10.08
#